data_AF-A0A1H8CCL4-F1
#
_entry.id   AF-A0A1H8CCL4-F1
#
_cell.length_a   1.000
_cell.length_b   1.000
_cell.length_c   1.000
_cell.angle_alpha   90.00
_cell.angle_beta   90.00
_cell.angle_gamma   90.00
#
_symmetry.space_group_name_H-M   'P 1'
#
loop_
_entity.id
_entity.type
_entity.pdbx_description
1 polymer ?
#
loop_
_entity_poly.entity_id
_entity_poly.type
_entity_poly.pdbx_seq_one_letter_code
_entity_poly.pdbx_strand_id
1 'polypeptide(L)'
;MSKYPQDPSKKRRWRNFLIEPRVQFKFAIYLVSVSMVLAALLGAFLFQSAQALVNEASASLNARSLAAQASRELSNATLSNELLQKMGDPVFVAQLQATSKAIDERYEAERAAVAAQGAALVRRQQLMWLVFVGCLIGFIVIISLTTIVLTHRVAGPLMRIRRMVAEVSAGQFRPPPYGLREKDELKDIFDATRNMIAGLRKQQEDDALVLQHALERAKQQGIQGDWVEDLKGLESRFRSRL
;
A
#
# COMPACT_ATOMS: atom_id res chain seq x y z
N MET A 1 40.74 12.16 26.54
CA MET A 1 40.00 13.41 26.81
C MET A 1 39.35 13.91 25.52
N SER A 2 38.07 13.61 25.29
CA SER A 2 37.32 14.10 24.13
C SER A 2 36.58 15.39 24.52
N LYS A 3 36.99 16.51 23.92
CA LYS A 3 36.57 17.88 24.27
C LYS A 3 35.48 18.41 23.32
N TYR A 4 34.37 17.68 23.15
CA TYR A 4 33.18 18.27 22.49
C TYR A 4 31.88 17.76 23.14
N PRO A 5 31.07 18.64 23.75
CA PRO A 5 29.73 18.27 24.18
C PRO A 5 28.85 18.10 22.94
N GLN A 6 28.41 16.87 22.70
CA GLN A 6 27.37 16.56 21.72
C GLN A 6 26.03 17.03 22.31
N ASP A 7 25.51 18.17 21.85
CA ASP A 7 24.17 18.65 22.21
C ASP A 7 23.10 17.73 21.58
N PRO A 8 22.30 16.99 22.37
CA PRO A 8 21.36 16.01 21.85
C PRO A 8 20.00 16.61 21.43
N SER A 9 19.83 17.94 21.40
CA SER A 9 18.48 18.54 21.46
C SER A 9 17.97 19.28 20.22
N LYS A 10 18.61 19.20 19.04
CA LYS A 10 17.97 19.71 17.81
C LYS A 10 16.86 18.76 17.33
N LYS A 11 15.67 18.89 17.93
CA LYS A 11 14.40 18.38 17.42
C LYS A 11 14.27 18.77 15.94
N ARG A 12 14.52 17.81 15.05
CA ARG A 12 14.46 18.01 13.60
C ARG A 12 13.02 18.34 13.24
N ARG A 13 12.77 19.60 12.89
CA ARG A 13 11.44 20.09 12.47
C ARG A 13 11.02 19.30 11.23
N TRP A 14 9.83 18.73 11.28
CA TRP A 14 9.17 17.99 10.19
C TRP A 14 9.09 18.78 8.87
N ARG A 15 9.30 20.09 8.91
CA ARG A 15 9.30 20.99 7.75
C ARG A 15 10.48 20.80 6.80
N ASN A 16 11.51 20.03 7.17
CA ASN A 16 12.65 19.73 6.30
C ASN A 16 12.50 18.44 5.47
N PHE A 17 11.30 17.82 5.48
CA PHE A 17 11.04 16.51 4.85
C PHE A 17 10.69 16.57 3.35
N LEU A 18 10.50 17.77 2.77
CA LEU A 18 9.95 17.97 1.41
C LEU A 18 10.91 18.68 0.43
N ILE A 19 12.23 18.50 0.57
CA ILE A 19 13.17 19.33 -0.19
C ILE A 19 13.32 18.93 -1.67
N GLU A 20 13.00 17.71 -2.12
CA GLU A 20 12.97 17.38 -3.56
C GLU A 20 11.81 16.42 -3.94
N PRO A 21 10.59 16.96 -4.19
CA PRO A 21 9.37 16.17 -4.37
C PRO A 21 9.29 15.36 -5.68
N ARG A 22 10.05 15.74 -6.71
CA ARG A 22 9.76 15.33 -8.10
C ARG A 22 10.05 13.87 -8.42
N VAL A 23 11.04 13.25 -7.78
CA VAL A 23 11.36 11.82 -7.98
C VAL A 23 10.48 10.94 -7.08
N GLN A 24 10.21 11.42 -5.86
CA GLN A 24 9.30 10.80 -4.89
C GLN A 24 7.89 10.60 -5.45
N PHE A 25 7.34 11.63 -6.12
CA PHE A 25 5.97 11.54 -6.67
C PHE A 25 5.82 10.51 -7.79
N LYS A 26 6.85 10.29 -8.63
CA LYS A 26 6.72 9.37 -9.77
C LYS A 26 6.51 7.92 -9.33
N PHE A 27 7.40 7.40 -8.48
CA PHE A 27 7.29 6.03 -7.98
C PHE A 27 6.07 5.85 -7.06
N ALA A 28 5.77 6.84 -6.23
CA ALA A 28 4.58 6.84 -5.39
C ALA A 28 3.30 6.74 -6.23
N ILE A 29 3.18 7.54 -7.30
CA ILE A 29 2.02 7.51 -8.20
C ILE A 29 1.90 6.16 -8.90
N TYR A 30 2.99 5.56 -9.39
CA TYR A 30 2.94 4.24 -10.02
C TYR A 30 2.47 3.15 -9.05
N LEU A 31 2.98 3.14 -7.82
CA LEU A 31 2.60 2.12 -6.83
C LEU A 31 1.14 2.28 -6.39
N VAL A 32 0.72 3.50 -6.12
CA VAL A 32 -0.66 3.83 -5.75
C VAL A 32 -1.63 3.52 -6.89
N SER A 33 -1.28 3.86 -8.13
CA SER A 33 -2.16 3.61 -9.28
C SER A 33 -2.37 2.12 -9.52
N VAL A 34 -1.31 1.32 -9.51
CA VAL A 34 -1.41 -0.14 -9.65
C VAL A 34 -2.25 -0.74 -8.52
N SER A 35 -2.04 -0.27 -7.29
CA SER A 35 -2.79 -0.76 -6.13
C SER A 35 -4.27 -0.37 -6.19
N MET A 36 -4.59 0.85 -6.66
CA MET A 36 -5.97 1.28 -6.88
C MET A 36 -6.66 0.47 -7.98
N VAL A 37 -5.96 0.15 -9.07
CA VAL A 37 -6.50 -0.70 -10.14
C VAL A 37 -6.82 -2.09 -9.59
N LEU A 38 -5.90 -2.70 -8.85
CA LEU A 38 -6.14 -4.01 -8.22
C LEU A 38 -7.31 -3.97 -7.23
N ALA A 39 -7.38 -2.94 -6.39
CA ALA A 39 -8.49 -2.76 -5.46
C ALA A 39 -9.83 -2.55 -6.17
N ALA A 40 -9.85 -1.80 -7.28
CA ALA A 40 -11.06 -1.60 -8.07
C ALA A 40 -11.53 -2.90 -8.74
N LEU A 41 -10.61 -3.69 -9.31
CA LEU A 41 -10.92 -4.98 -9.92
C LEU A 41 -11.46 -5.97 -8.88
N LEU A 42 -10.76 -6.11 -7.75
CA LEU A 42 -11.20 -6.98 -6.66
C LEU A 42 -12.52 -6.50 -6.06
N GLY A 43 -12.68 -5.19 -5.88
CA GLY A 43 -13.90 -4.58 -5.37
C GLY A 43 -15.10 -4.82 -6.28
N ALA A 44 -14.93 -4.66 -7.59
CA ALA A 44 -15.97 -4.95 -8.58
C ALA A 44 -16.37 -6.44 -8.56
N PHE A 45 -15.38 -7.35 -8.49
CA PHE A 45 -15.62 -8.78 -8.40
C PHE A 45 -16.40 -9.17 -7.13
N LEU A 46 -16.00 -8.64 -5.98
CA LEU A 46 -16.68 -8.88 -4.71
C LEU A 46 -18.11 -8.31 -4.71
N PHE A 47 -18.29 -7.11 -5.25
CA PHE A 47 -19.61 -6.50 -5.38
C PHE A 47 -20.54 -7.31 -6.27
N GLN A 48 -20.06 -7.75 -7.44
CA GLN A 48 -20.84 -8.57 -8.35
C GLN A 48 -21.22 -9.90 -7.72
N SER A 49 -20.26 -10.56 -7.04
CA SER A 49 -20.49 -11.82 -6.34
C SER A 49 -21.51 -11.67 -5.20
N ALA A 50 -21.38 -10.58 -4.43
CA ALA A 50 -22.30 -10.26 -3.34
C ALA A 50 -23.72 -9.95 -3.84
N GLN A 51 -23.86 -9.18 -4.92
CA GLN A 51 -25.16 -8.90 -5.52
C GLN A 51 -25.81 -10.17 -6.07
N ALA A 52 -25.06 -11.02 -6.77
CA ALA A 52 -25.59 -12.28 -7.29
C ALA A 52 -26.17 -13.15 -6.16
N LEU A 53 -25.42 -13.30 -5.06
CA LEU A 53 -25.85 -14.08 -3.91
C LEU A 53 -27.09 -13.49 -3.22
N VAL A 54 -27.16 -12.17 -3.05
CA VAL A 54 -28.32 -11.50 -2.43
C VAL A 54 -29.55 -11.58 -3.32
N ASN A 55 -29.40 -11.45 -4.64
CA ASN A 55 -30.49 -11.56 -5.59
C ASN A 55 -31.07 -12.99 -5.60
N GLU A 56 -30.22 -14.01 -5.58
CA GLU A 56 -30.66 -15.40 -5.49
C GLU A 56 -31.38 -15.69 -4.16
N ALA A 57 -30.79 -15.25 -3.04
CA ALA A 57 -31.40 -15.40 -1.72
C ALA A 57 -32.77 -14.72 -1.62
N SER A 58 -32.88 -13.46 -2.07
CA SER A 58 -34.16 -12.72 -2.07
C SER A 58 -35.21 -13.35 -2.99
N ALA A 59 -34.82 -13.85 -4.16
CA ALA A 59 -35.71 -14.58 -5.05
C ALA A 59 -36.26 -15.86 -4.40
N SER A 60 -35.42 -16.62 -3.70
CA SER A 60 -35.85 -17.82 -2.98
C SER A 60 -36.82 -17.51 -1.83
N LEU A 61 -36.59 -16.42 -1.09
CA LEU A 61 -37.49 -15.96 -0.02
C LEU A 61 -38.85 -15.51 -0.57
N ASN A 62 -38.85 -14.79 -1.70
CA ASN A 62 -40.07 -14.38 -2.37
C ASN A 62 -40.85 -15.57 -2.94
N ALA A 63 -40.17 -16.57 -3.52
CA ALA A 63 -40.83 -17.78 -3.98
C ALA A 63 -41.46 -18.56 -2.83
N ARG A 64 -40.75 -18.64 -1.69
CA ARG A 64 -41.25 -19.29 -0.46
C ARG A 64 -42.47 -18.58 0.11
N SER A 65 -42.48 -17.24 0.14
CA SER A 65 -43.64 -16.48 0.63
C SER A 65 -44.87 -16.65 -0.28
N LEU A 66 -44.67 -16.62 -1.60
CA LEU A 66 -45.73 -16.84 -2.58
C LEU A 66 -46.29 -18.27 -2.49
N ALA A 67 -45.43 -19.28 -2.34
CA ALA A 67 -45.86 -20.67 -2.16
C ALA A 67 -46.68 -20.86 -0.89
N ALA A 68 -46.29 -20.20 0.22
CA ALA A 68 -47.05 -20.23 1.47
C ALA A 68 -48.42 -19.56 1.32
N GLN A 69 -48.51 -18.43 0.60
CA GLN A 69 -49.77 -17.75 0.31
C GLN A 69 -50.69 -18.60 -0.57
N ALA A 70 -50.17 -19.11 -1.69
CA ALA A 70 -50.94 -19.97 -2.59
C ALA A 70 -51.43 -21.24 -1.89
N SER A 71 -50.60 -21.85 -1.03
CA SER A 71 -50.99 -23.03 -0.25
C SER A 71 -52.14 -22.72 0.72
N ARG A 72 -52.11 -21.56 1.38
CA ARG A 72 -53.20 -21.12 2.27
C ARG A 72 -54.49 -20.87 1.49
N GLU A 73 -54.42 -20.13 0.39
CA GLU A 73 -55.58 -19.81 -0.44
C GLU A 73 -56.23 -21.06 -1.03
N LEU A 74 -55.42 -21.96 -1.61
CA LEU A 74 -55.89 -23.23 -2.15
C LEU A 74 -56.56 -24.06 -1.05
N SER A 75 -55.94 -24.19 0.13
CA SER A 75 -56.51 -24.96 1.23
C SER A 75 -57.83 -24.35 1.70
N ASN A 76 -57.92 -23.03 1.83
CA ASN A 76 -59.16 -22.35 2.21
C ASN A 76 -60.27 -22.53 1.16
N ALA A 77 -59.94 -22.49 -0.13
CA ALA A 77 -60.90 -22.75 -1.20
C ALA A 77 -61.41 -24.19 -1.18
N THR A 78 -60.53 -25.18 -0.96
CA THR A 78 -60.92 -26.59 -0.81
C THR A 78 -61.82 -26.79 0.41
N LEU A 79 -61.45 -26.24 1.56
CA LEU A 79 -62.24 -26.34 2.79
C LEU A 79 -63.62 -25.66 2.65
N SER A 80 -63.67 -24.49 1.98
CA SER A 80 -64.91 -23.78 1.69
C SER A 80 -65.85 -24.59 0.78
N ASN A 81 -65.31 -25.20 -0.28
CA ASN A 81 -66.07 -26.08 -1.16
C ASN A 81 -66.63 -27.31 -0.41
N GLU A 82 -65.84 -27.91 0.48
CA GLU A 82 -66.29 -29.07 1.26
C GLU A 82 -67.35 -28.69 2.30
N LEU A 83 -67.25 -27.49 2.89
CA LEU A 83 -68.25 -26.93 3.80
C LEU A 83 -69.62 -26.76 3.15
N LEU A 84 -69.68 -26.29 1.91
CA LEU A 84 -70.95 -26.15 1.18
C LEU A 84 -71.67 -27.51 0.99
N GLN A 85 -70.92 -28.61 0.87
CA GLN A 85 -71.47 -29.95 0.66
C GLN A 85 -71.94 -30.62 1.96
N LYS A 86 -71.34 -30.28 3.12
CA LYS A 86 -71.55 -30.97 4.40
C LYS A 86 -72.02 -30.04 5.54
N MET A 87 -72.63 -28.92 5.21
CA MET A 87 -73.01 -27.85 6.16
C MET A 87 -73.94 -28.31 7.31
N GLY A 88 -74.70 -29.40 7.11
CA GLY A 88 -75.63 -29.94 8.10
C GLY A 88 -75.03 -30.86 9.17
N ASP A 89 -73.73 -31.20 9.08
CA ASP A 89 -73.07 -32.09 10.05
C ASP A 89 -72.22 -31.29 11.06
N PRO A 90 -72.63 -31.22 12.35
CA PRO A 90 -71.91 -30.45 13.36
C PRO A 90 -70.50 -30.99 13.67
N VAL A 91 -70.26 -32.30 13.48
CA VAL A 91 -68.94 -32.91 13.72
C VAL A 91 -67.95 -32.47 12.64
N PHE A 92 -68.40 -32.48 11.38
CA PHE A 92 -67.60 -32.01 10.25
C PHE A 92 -67.23 -30.53 10.38
N VAL A 93 -68.17 -29.67 10.77
CA VAL A 93 -67.92 -28.23 10.98
C VAL A 93 -66.85 -27.99 12.05
N ALA A 94 -66.88 -28.75 13.16
CA ALA A 94 -65.86 -28.65 14.21
C ALA A 94 -64.47 -29.08 13.71
N GLN A 95 -64.39 -30.16 12.94
CA GLN A 95 -63.14 -30.65 12.35
C GLN A 95 -62.56 -29.66 11.31
N LEU A 96 -63.43 -29.04 10.51
CA LEU A 96 -63.05 -28.03 9.54
C LEU A 96 -62.48 -26.79 10.23
N GLN A 97 -63.12 -26.32 11.30
CA GLN A 97 -62.63 -25.19 12.10
C GLN A 97 -61.24 -25.48 12.70
N ALA A 98 -61.02 -26.70 13.21
CA ALA A 98 -59.70 -27.10 13.71
C ALA A 98 -58.65 -27.11 12.60
N THR A 99 -59.00 -27.61 11.41
CA THR A 99 -58.09 -27.67 10.26
C THR A 99 -57.74 -26.28 9.74
N SER A 100 -58.73 -25.39 9.61
CA SER A 100 -58.53 -23.98 9.22
C SER A 100 -57.62 -23.26 10.20
N LYS A 101 -57.85 -23.40 11.52
CA LYS A 101 -56.96 -22.82 12.55
C LYS A 101 -55.53 -23.33 12.40
N ALA A 102 -55.34 -24.65 12.23
CA ALA A 102 -54.02 -25.22 12.06
C ALA A 102 -53.29 -24.72 10.79
N ILE A 103 -54.03 -24.47 9.70
CA ILE A 103 -53.48 -23.89 8.46
C ILE A 103 -53.07 -22.44 8.69
N ASP A 104 -53.92 -21.64 9.34
CA ASP A 104 -53.61 -20.24 9.64
C ASP A 104 -52.40 -20.12 10.57
N GLU A 105 -52.30 -20.97 11.61
CA GLU A 105 -51.14 -21.04 12.50
C GLU A 105 -49.85 -21.39 11.76
N ARG A 106 -49.90 -22.39 10.86
CA ARG A 106 -48.74 -22.76 10.03
C ARG A 106 -48.33 -21.64 9.08
N TYR A 107 -49.30 -20.97 8.46
CA TYR A 107 -49.03 -19.86 7.56
C TYR A 107 -48.38 -18.68 8.31
N GLU A 108 -48.90 -18.30 9.47
CA GLU A 108 -48.31 -17.20 10.25
C GLU A 108 -46.92 -17.56 10.76
N ALA A 109 -46.69 -18.82 11.17
CA ALA A 109 -45.36 -19.30 11.55
C ALA A 109 -44.37 -19.21 10.36
N GLU A 110 -44.77 -19.68 9.18
CA GLU A 110 -43.95 -19.64 7.97
C GLU A 110 -43.67 -18.19 7.52
N ARG A 111 -44.69 -17.33 7.55
CA ARG A 111 -44.59 -15.90 7.24
C ARG A 111 -43.61 -15.19 8.18
N ALA A 112 -43.71 -15.46 9.49
CA ALA A 112 -42.79 -14.92 10.48
C ALA A 112 -41.35 -15.39 10.23
N ALA A 113 -41.15 -16.67 9.89
CA ALA A 113 -39.84 -17.21 9.55
C ALA A 113 -39.24 -16.56 8.29
N VAL A 114 -40.04 -16.37 7.23
CA VAL A 114 -39.60 -15.69 6.00
C VAL A 114 -39.26 -14.22 6.26
N ALA A 115 -40.09 -13.50 7.04
CA ALA A 115 -39.82 -12.12 7.41
C ALA A 115 -38.52 -11.98 8.23
N ALA A 116 -38.29 -12.89 9.18
CA ALA A 116 -37.05 -12.92 9.96
C ALA A 116 -35.82 -13.20 9.08
N GLN A 117 -35.92 -14.13 8.14
CA GLN A 117 -34.84 -14.43 7.17
C GLN A 117 -34.55 -13.23 6.27
N GLY A 118 -35.57 -12.54 5.77
CA GLY A 118 -35.42 -11.32 4.96
C GLY A 118 -34.71 -10.20 5.73
N ALA A 119 -35.14 -9.95 6.98
CA ALA A 119 -34.49 -8.96 7.85
C ALA A 119 -33.02 -9.31 8.14
N ALA A 120 -32.72 -10.59 8.37
CA ALA A 120 -31.34 -11.06 8.57
C ALA A 120 -30.47 -10.89 7.32
N LEU A 121 -31.02 -11.14 6.12
CA LEU A 121 -30.33 -10.94 4.85
C LEU A 121 -29.94 -9.48 4.65
N VAL A 122 -30.88 -8.55 4.88
CA VAL A 122 -30.62 -7.10 4.78
C VAL A 122 -29.55 -6.67 5.79
N ARG A 123 -29.63 -7.14 7.03
CA ARG A 123 -28.62 -6.82 8.06
C ARG A 123 -27.23 -7.33 7.68
N ARG A 124 -27.15 -8.57 7.17
CA ARG A 124 -25.90 -9.17 6.70
C ARG A 124 -25.32 -8.37 5.52
N GLN A 125 -26.17 -7.93 4.61
CA GLN A 125 -25.78 -7.07 3.50
C GLN A 125 -25.21 -5.72 3.99
N GLN A 126 -25.89 -5.06 4.93
CA GLN A 126 -25.40 -3.80 5.52
C GLN A 126 -24.07 -3.97 6.24
N LEU A 127 -23.91 -5.02 7.03
CA LEU A 127 -22.64 -5.33 7.72
C LEU A 127 -21.52 -5.60 6.73
N MET A 128 -21.79 -6.40 5.69
CA MET A 128 -20.83 -6.68 4.63
C MET A 128 -20.40 -5.38 3.93
N TRP A 129 -21.32 -4.46 3.65
CA TRP A 129 -21.00 -3.15 3.08
C TRP A 129 -20.15 -2.29 3.99
N LEU A 130 -20.48 -2.24 5.28
CA LEU A 130 -19.71 -1.51 6.28
C LEU A 130 -18.28 -2.04 6.34
N VAL A 131 -18.13 -3.36 6.45
CA VAL A 131 -16.82 -4.02 6.47
C VAL A 131 -16.06 -3.77 5.17
N PHE A 132 -16.72 -3.88 4.02
CA PHE A 132 -16.09 -3.64 2.71
C PHE A 132 -15.55 -2.22 2.59
N VAL A 133 -16.37 -1.21 2.91
CA VAL A 133 -15.95 0.20 2.89
C VAL A 133 -14.85 0.46 3.92
N GLY A 134 -14.98 -0.10 5.13
CA GLY A 134 -13.94 -0.01 6.17
C GLY A 134 -12.60 -0.60 5.73
N CYS A 135 -12.61 -1.78 5.12
CA CYS A 135 -11.43 -2.42 4.56
C CYS A 135 -10.82 -1.59 3.41
N LEU A 136 -11.65 -1.03 2.53
CA LEU A 136 -11.18 -0.19 1.42
C LEU A 136 -10.47 1.08 1.93
N ILE A 137 -11.08 1.77 2.91
CA ILE A 137 -10.47 2.93 3.56
C ILE A 137 -9.17 2.53 4.26
N GLY A 138 -9.18 1.44 5.02
CA GLY A 138 -8.00 0.91 5.69
C GLY A 138 -6.87 0.59 4.71
N PHE A 139 -7.18 -0.04 3.58
CA PHE A 139 -6.23 -0.34 2.52
C PHE A 139 -5.60 0.92 1.93
N ILE A 140 -6.41 1.94 1.62
CA ILE A 140 -5.92 3.25 1.12
C ILE A 140 -4.97 3.89 2.13
N VAL A 141 -5.31 3.87 3.43
CA VAL A 141 -4.47 4.40 4.50
C VAL A 141 -3.15 3.64 4.60
N ILE A 142 -3.19 2.31 4.61
CA ILE A 142 -1.99 1.46 4.71
C ILE A 142 -1.05 1.71 3.51
N ILE A 143 -1.59 1.74 2.29
CA ILE A 143 -0.77 2.03 1.10
C ILE A 143 -0.17 3.42 1.19
N SER A 144 -0.95 4.43 1.52
CA SER A 144 -0.47 5.80 1.60
C SER A 144 0.67 5.93 2.60
N LEU A 145 0.53 5.33 3.79
CA LEU A 145 1.58 5.30 4.81
C LEU A 145 2.82 4.54 4.33
N THR A 146 2.63 3.37 3.71
CA THR A 146 3.73 2.55 3.17
C THR A 146 4.52 3.28 2.09
N THR A 147 3.82 3.92 1.15
CA THR A 147 4.43 4.74 0.09
C THR A 147 5.23 5.89 0.67
N ILE A 148 4.72 6.59 1.68
CA ILE A 148 5.45 7.67 2.36
C ILE A 148 6.74 7.11 2.98
N VAL A 149 6.64 6.05 3.79
CA VAL A 149 7.81 5.45 4.48
C VAL A 149 8.86 4.97 3.48
N LEU A 150 8.45 4.21 2.47
CA LEU A 150 9.35 3.69 1.44
C LEU A 150 10.05 4.83 0.71
N THR A 151 9.32 5.88 0.37
CA THR A 151 9.93 6.99 -0.34
C THR A 151 10.98 7.71 0.50
N HIS A 152 10.77 7.82 1.81
CA HIS A 152 11.79 8.42 2.70
C HIS A 152 13.04 7.57 2.86
N ARG A 153 12.90 6.24 2.84
CA ARG A 153 14.04 5.31 2.90
C ARG A 153 14.88 5.30 1.62
N VAL A 154 14.30 5.68 0.48
CA VAL A 154 14.98 5.62 -0.82
C VAL A 154 15.41 6.99 -1.33
N ALA A 155 14.53 8.00 -1.31
CA ALA A 155 14.77 9.28 -1.96
C ALA A 155 15.94 10.07 -1.34
N GLY A 156 16.05 10.08 -0.01
CA GLY A 156 17.12 10.78 0.70
C GLY A 156 18.51 10.23 0.35
N PRO A 157 18.75 8.92 0.52
CA PRO A 157 19.96 8.24 0.04
C PRO A 157 20.27 8.46 -1.44
N LEU A 158 19.26 8.35 -2.31
CA LEU A 158 19.44 8.49 -3.76
C LEU A 158 19.98 9.85 -4.16
N MET A 159 19.45 10.92 -3.56
CA MET A 159 19.95 12.28 -3.81
C MET A 159 21.41 12.46 -3.38
N ARG A 160 21.82 11.83 -2.28
CA ARG A 160 23.21 11.90 -1.81
C ARG A 160 24.15 11.19 -2.77
N ILE A 161 23.77 9.99 -3.23
CA ILE A 161 24.54 9.25 -4.24
C ILE A 161 24.65 10.08 -5.52
N ARG A 162 23.55 10.69 -5.99
CA ARG A 162 23.58 11.58 -7.17
C ARG A 162 24.57 12.73 -7.00
N ARG A 163 24.64 13.36 -5.82
CA ARG A 163 25.60 14.43 -5.54
C ARG A 163 27.04 13.92 -5.54
N MET A 164 27.30 12.77 -4.92
CA MET A 164 28.62 12.12 -4.93
C MET A 164 29.10 11.84 -6.36
N VAL A 165 28.21 11.28 -7.20
CA VAL A 165 28.52 11.03 -8.63
C VAL A 165 28.75 12.34 -9.39
N ALA A 166 27.98 13.39 -9.11
CA ALA A 166 28.19 14.70 -9.73
C ALA A 166 29.54 15.33 -9.33
N GLU A 167 29.95 15.21 -8.07
CA GLU A 167 31.26 15.68 -7.59
C GLU A 167 32.40 14.92 -8.29
N VAL A 168 32.28 13.60 -8.41
CA VAL A 168 33.23 12.77 -9.19
C VAL A 168 33.28 13.21 -10.66
N SER A 169 32.13 13.51 -11.26
CA SER A 169 32.08 13.99 -12.65
C SER A 169 32.74 15.37 -12.83
N ALA A 170 32.76 16.17 -11.77
CA ALA A 170 33.50 17.44 -11.72
C ALA A 170 34.99 17.26 -11.36
N GLY A 171 35.45 16.01 -11.20
CA GLY A 171 36.83 15.68 -10.85
C GLY A 171 37.18 15.92 -9.38
N GLN A 172 36.19 16.03 -8.48
CA GLN A 172 36.40 16.15 -7.04
C GLN A 172 36.23 14.80 -6.34
N PHE A 173 37.25 14.35 -5.61
CA PHE A 173 37.27 13.02 -4.98
C PHE A 173 37.17 13.14 -3.45
N ARG A 174 36.01 13.56 -2.98
CA ARG A 174 35.73 13.80 -1.55
C ARG A 174 34.76 12.76 -1.01
N PRO A 175 35.26 11.63 -0.47
CA PRO A 175 34.38 10.64 0.12
C PRO A 175 33.73 11.21 1.40
N PRO A 176 32.40 11.08 1.57
CA PRO A 176 31.74 11.54 2.79
C PRO A 176 32.22 10.72 4.01
N PRO A 177 32.43 11.36 5.18
CA PRO A 177 32.94 10.69 6.37
C PRO A 177 31.87 9.87 7.11
N TYR A 178 30.61 9.93 6.67
CA TYR A 178 29.48 9.25 7.31
C TYR A 178 28.84 8.22 6.37
N GLY A 179 28.27 7.17 6.98
CA GLY A 179 27.43 6.19 6.30
C GLY A 179 25.95 6.59 6.26
N LEU A 180 25.16 5.82 5.51
CA LEU A 180 23.70 5.86 5.58
C LEU A 180 23.18 5.11 6.81
N ARG A 181 21.90 5.30 7.14
CA ARG A 181 21.27 4.57 8.25
C ARG A 181 21.15 3.10 7.87
N GLU A 182 21.19 2.23 8.88
CA GLU A 182 21.10 0.78 8.67
C GLU A 182 19.84 0.33 7.94
N LYS A 183 18.74 1.07 8.11
CA LYS A 183 17.42 0.79 7.54
C LYS A 183 17.17 1.44 6.17
N ASP A 184 18.18 2.08 5.58
CA ASP A 184 18.06 2.72 4.27
C ASP A 184 18.34 1.66 3.18
N GLU A 185 17.41 1.51 2.23
CA GLU A 185 17.48 0.46 1.19
C GLU A 185 18.69 0.60 0.26
N LEU A 186 19.24 1.81 0.12
CA LEU A 186 20.36 2.12 -0.78
C LEU A 186 21.72 2.12 -0.06
N LYS A 187 21.82 1.54 1.14
CA LYS A 187 23.05 1.51 1.93
C LYS A 187 24.21 0.86 1.17
N ASP A 188 23.98 -0.31 0.57
CA ASP A 188 25.04 -1.05 -0.13
C ASP A 188 25.57 -0.29 -1.34
N ILE A 189 24.69 0.33 -2.13
CA ILE A 189 25.07 1.16 -3.28
C ILE A 189 25.82 2.40 -2.82
N PHE A 190 25.39 3.03 -1.71
CA PHE A 190 26.08 4.17 -1.13
C PHE A 190 27.50 3.81 -0.66
N ASP A 191 27.65 2.72 0.08
CA ASP A 191 28.95 2.27 0.58
C ASP A 191 29.86 1.85 -0.58
N ALA A 192 29.33 1.18 -1.61
CA ALA A 192 30.07 0.88 -2.84
C ALA A 192 30.54 2.17 -3.55
N THR A 193 29.67 3.16 -3.69
CA THR A 193 30.00 4.47 -4.29
C THR A 193 31.06 5.20 -3.46
N ARG A 194 30.94 5.18 -2.12
CA ARG A 194 31.93 5.78 -1.22
C ARG A 194 33.30 5.11 -1.37
N ASN A 195 33.34 3.78 -1.42
CA ASN A 195 34.57 3.02 -1.56
C ASN A 195 35.24 3.28 -2.92
N MET A 196 34.45 3.38 -4.00
CA MET A 196 34.95 3.79 -5.31
C MET A 196 35.62 5.18 -5.25
N ILE A 197 34.98 6.16 -4.62
CA ILE A 197 35.54 7.52 -4.47
C ILE A 197 36.81 7.51 -3.63
N ALA A 198 36.83 6.74 -2.54
CA ALA A 198 38.02 6.59 -1.71
C ALA A 198 39.19 5.96 -2.50
N GLY A 199 38.91 4.97 -3.35
CA GLY A 199 39.90 4.36 -4.25
C GLY A 199 40.47 5.36 -5.25
N LEU A 200 39.62 6.13 -5.93
CA LEU A 200 40.03 7.16 -6.89
C LEU A 200 40.86 8.27 -6.21
N ARG A 201 40.43 8.69 -5.02
CA ARG A 201 41.18 9.67 -4.22
C ARG A 201 42.58 9.16 -3.90
N LYS A 202 42.68 7.92 -3.40
CA LYS A 202 43.96 7.30 -3.05
C LYS A 202 44.88 7.21 -4.27
N GLN A 203 44.35 6.76 -5.41
CA GLN A 203 45.13 6.69 -6.65
C GLN A 203 45.69 8.07 -7.04
N GLN A 204 44.89 9.13 -6.92
CA GLN A 204 45.33 10.48 -7.23
C GLN A 204 46.32 11.07 -6.22
N GLU A 205 46.20 10.71 -4.94
CA GLU A 205 47.19 11.02 -3.91
C GLU A 205 48.54 10.34 -4.22
N ASP A 206 48.51 9.06 -4.58
CA ASP A 206 49.70 8.29 -4.96
C ASP A 206 50.36 8.88 -6.22
N ASP A 207 49.60 9.21 -7.26
CA ASP A 207 50.11 9.82 -8.49
C ASP A 207 50.71 11.22 -8.24
N ALA A 208 50.07 12.03 -7.38
CA ALA A 208 50.60 13.34 -7.00
C ALA A 208 51.91 13.24 -6.22
N LEU A 209 52.05 12.25 -5.33
CA LEU A 209 53.29 11.98 -4.60
C LEU A 209 54.43 11.54 -5.53
N VAL A 210 54.14 10.69 -6.52
CA VAL A 210 55.13 10.28 -7.53
C VAL A 210 55.62 11.48 -8.34
N LEU A 211 54.71 12.36 -8.78
CA LEU A 211 55.05 13.61 -9.47
C LEU A 211 55.89 14.53 -8.60
N GLN A 212 55.53 14.70 -7.33
CA GLN A 212 56.28 15.52 -6.37
C GLN A 212 57.73 15.02 -6.25
N HIS A 213 57.93 13.72 -6.02
CA HIS A 213 59.28 13.15 -5.90
C HIS A 213 60.10 13.29 -7.20
N ALA A 214 59.46 13.15 -8.37
CA ALA A 214 60.13 13.33 -9.65
C ALA A 214 60.60 14.79 -9.84
N LEU A 215 59.75 15.76 -9.50
CA LEU A 215 60.07 17.19 -9.54
C LEU A 215 61.19 17.57 -8.56
N GLU A 216 61.19 16.99 -7.35
CA GLU A 216 62.26 17.19 -6.36
C GLU A 216 63.62 16.67 -6.86
N ARG A 217 63.64 15.48 -7.49
CA ARG A 217 64.88 14.93 -8.09
C ARG A 217 65.39 15.79 -9.25
N ALA A 218 64.50 16.23 -10.15
CA ALA A 218 64.87 17.12 -11.25
C ALA A 218 65.48 18.43 -10.75
N LYS A 219 64.89 19.01 -9.68
CA LYS A 219 65.42 20.21 -9.01
C LYS A 219 66.81 19.97 -8.41
N GLN A 220 67.03 18.83 -7.74
CA GLN A 220 68.33 18.47 -7.18
C GLN A 220 69.42 18.28 -8.26
N GLN A 221 69.04 17.79 -9.44
CA GLN A 221 69.93 17.62 -10.59
C GLN A 221 70.12 18.91 -11.40
N GLY A 222 69.51 20.03 -11.00
CA GLY A 222 69.61 21.31 -11.70
C GLY A 222 68.92 21.34 -13.06
N ILE A 223 68.04 20.38 -13.35
CA ILE A 223 67.31 20.29 -14.62
C ILE A 223 66.23 21.37 -14.62
N GLN A 224 66.29 22.28 -15.60
CA GLN A 224 65.33 23.36 -15.80
C GLN A 224 64.77 23.30 -17.22
N GLY A 225 63.50 23.67 -17.40
CA GLY A 225 62.83 23.74 -18.69
C GLY A 225 61.32 23.93 -18.54
N ASP A 226 60.67 24.40 -19.61
CA ASP A 226 59.23 24.70 -19.63
C ASP A 226 58.36 23.49 -19.22
N TRP A 227 58.78 22.28 -19.61
CA TRP A 227 58.11 21.03 -19.24
C TRP A 227 58.13 20.74 -17.72
N VAL A 228 59.10 21.27 -16.97
CA VAL A 228 59.16 21.14 -15.49
C VAL A 228 58.07 21.98 -14.85
N GLU A 229 57.82 23.18 -15.38
CA GLU A 229 56.72 24.03 -14.93
C GLU A 229 55.36 23.43 -15.30
N ASP A 230 55.23 22.81 -16.48
CA ASP A 230 54.02 22.07 -16.87
C ASP A 230 53.69 20.91 -15.89
N LEU A 231 54.72 20.16 -15.47
CA LEU A 231 54.57 19.08 -14.50
C LEU A 231 54.20 19.59 -13.10
N LYS A 232 54.77 20.73 -12.64
CA LYS A 232 54.31 21.40 -11.41
C LYS A 232 52.85 21.84 -11.52
N GLY A 233 52.46 22.35 -12.69
CA GLY A 233 51.07 22.69 -12.99
C GLY A 233 50.14 21.47 -12.89
N LEU A 234 50.58 20.31 -13.41
CA LEU A 234 49.85 19.06 -13.29
C LEU A 234 49.71 18.58 -11.84
N GLU A 235 50.80 18.61 -11.06
CA GLU A 235 50.78 18.27 -9.64
C GLU A 235 49.78 19.15 -8.85
N SER A 236 49.81 20.46 -9.10
CA SER A 236 48.88 21.41 -8.50
C SER A 236 47.41 21.10 -8.85
N ARG A 237 47.13 20.73 -10.11
CA ARG A 237 45.79 20.27 -10.53
C ARG A 237 45.35 18.98 -9.85
N PHE A 238 46.27 18.05 -9.59
CA PHE A 238 45.94 16.84 -8.85
C PHE A 238 45.63 17.16 -7.39
N ARG A 239 46.40 18.03 -6.74
CA ARG A 239 46.14 18.45 -5.36
C ARG A 239 44.84 19.24 -5.19
N SER A 240 44.46 20.08 -6.16
CA SER A 240 43.25 20.91 -6.06
C SER A 240 41.93 20.12 -6.14
N ARG A 241 42.00 18.89 -6.66
CA ARG A 241 40.87 17.96 -6.83
C ARG A 241 40.67 17.02 -5.64
N LEU A 242 41.60 17.01 -4.68
CA LEU A 242 41.50 16.31 -3.40
C LEU A 242 40.67 17.12 -2.38
#